data_AF-A0AAU7DJC0-F1
#
_entry.id   AF-A0AAU7DJC0-F1
#
_cell.length_a   1.000
_cell.length_b   1.000
_cell.length_c   1.000
_cell.angle_alpha   90.00
_cell.angle_beta   90.00
_cell.angle_gamma   90.00
#
_symmetry.space_group_name_H-M   'P 1'
#
loop_
_entity.id
_entity.type
_entity.pdbx_description
1 polymer ?
#
loop_
_entity_poly.entity_id
_entity_poly.type
_entity_poly.pdbx_seq_one_letter_code
_entity_poly.pdbx_strand_id
1 'polypeptide(L)'
;MKRLNILEVPTSYHYSLLVVLLVSGCSQSHSPAPPPPASTSGSVTIYPPSLSLRHGDSWSFTATVSPADTPLIWKVQEGSSGGSVNDAGFYIAPAAEGVYHVIATSQSDPSKSATATVNVGNSGFNLTGNLGHARNGHTATLLPNGKVYIAGGGIDSTDPNIEDGVTIVDTDELFDLTTGISQAAGEVARAFHTATVLQNGDVLFTGGIVDDTAAQGLILTKTAEILNGISGSLQPTGSMALARYYHTATRLQDGRVLITGGWARSATDFTVTNSAEIYDPSSGSFSRVGDMAAARDRPSATLLASGKVLVTGGGVAAAELFDPATNSFTPAGSTASRWVGDATLLADGRVLVSGEADSDLSSPIASELYDPTTGKFTPTGTMATVRFGYTSTQLPDGTVLIAGGAMPVPASPGTYSQSPLSTTEIYNPKTGTFSPGPMMRQGRFGHTATLLPDGSIFIAGGRDGSVLASTELYR
;
A
#
# COMPACT_ATOMS: atom_id res chain seq x y z
N MET A 1 -5.74 10.53 -28.26
CA MET A 1 -5.86 9.61 -29.41
C MET A 1 -4.49 9.46 -30.10
N LYS A 2 -3.71 8.42 -29.73
CA LYS A 2 -2.62 7.83 -30.52
C LYS A 2 -2.29 6.48 -29.86
N ARG A 3 -2.50 5.40 -30.61
CA ARG A 3 -2.36 4.00 -30.18
C ARG A 3 -0.88 3.62 -30.09
N LEU A 4 -0.48 2.94 -29.01
CA LEU A 4 0.82 2.28 -28.92
C LEU A 4 0.72 0.90 -29.58
N ASN A 5 1.49 0.69 -30.64
CA ASN A 5 1.60 -0.58 -31.35
C ASN A 5 2.37 -1.59 -30.48
N ILE A 6 1.78 -2.76 -30.27
CA ILE A 6 2.45 -3.93 -29.71
C ILE A 6 3.29 -4.55 -30.84
N LEU A 7 4.59 -4.66 -30.61
CA LEU A 7 5.52 -5.40 -31.46
C LEU A 7 5.27 -6.91 -31.29
N GLU A 8 4.88 -7.57 -32.37
CA GLU A 8 4.81 -9.03 -32.50
C GLU A 8 6.22 -9.63 -32.39
N VAL A 9 6.38 -10.65 -31.54
CA VAL A 9 7.56 -11.53 -31.52
C VAL A 9 7.18 -12.86 -32.17
N PRO A 10 7.92 -13.36 -33.17
CA PRO A 10 7.57 -14.60 -33.85
C PRO A 10 8.00 -15.83 -33.02
N THR A 11 7.08 -16.77 -32.88
CA THR A 11 7.31 -18.10 -32.29
C THR A 11 7.88 -19.04 -33.35
N SER A 12 9.06 -19.62 -33.10
CA SER A 12 9.51 -20.84 -33.78
C SER A 12 10.51 -21.61 -32.91
N TYR A 13 10.06 -22.75 -32.37
CA TYR A 13 10.94 -23.83 -31.92
C TYR A 13 10.46 -25.14 -32.54
N HIS A 14 11.25 -25.66 -33.47
CA HIS A 14 11.15 -27.02 -33.99
C HIS A 14 11.83 -27.99 -33.03
N TYR A 15 11.12 -29.04 -32.59
CA TYR A 15 11.73 -30.20 -31.96
C TYR A 15 11.88 -31.31 -33.01
N SER A 16 13.14 -31.67 -33.31
CA SER A 16 13.50 -32.80 -34.15
C SER A 16 13.35 -34.12 -33.40
N LEU A 17 12.55 -35.03 -33.97
CA LEU A 17 12.34 -36.39 -33.49
C LEU A 17 13.48 -37.28 -34.02
N LEU A 18 14.38 -37.74 -33.14
CA LEU A 18 15.41 -38.72 -33.48
C LEU A 18 14.88 -40.13 -33.13
N VAL A 19 14.59 -40.93 -34.16
CA VAL A 19 14.23 -42.35 -34.04
C VAL A 19 15.51 -43.17 -34.04
N VAL A 20 15.81 -43.85 -32.92
CA VAL A 20 16.88 -44.86 -32.84
C VAL A 20 16.23 -46.23 -32.67
N LEU A 21 16.33 -47.05 -33.72
CA LEU A 21 16.06 -48.49 -33.68
C LEU A 21 17.16 -49.18 -32.87
N LEU A 22 16.78 -49.96 -31.85
CA LEU A 22 17.63 -51.01 -31.29
C LEU A 22 16.84 -52.30 -31.05
N VAL A 23 17.52 -53.37 -31.44
CA VAL A 23 17.08 -54.74 -31.74
C VAL A 23 16.72 -55.53 -30.47
N SER A 24 15.65 -56.31 -30.55
CA SER A 24 15.21 -57.27 -29.52
C SER A 24 16.24 -58.36 -29.24
N GLY A 25 16.58 -58.55 -27.96
CA GLY A 25 17.29 -59.71 -27.44
C GLY A 25 16.64 -60.20 -26.15
N CYS A 26 16.09 -61.42 -26.18
CA CYS A 26 15.51 -62.09 -25.01
C CYS A 26 16.59 -62.45 -23.98
N SER A 27 16.41 -62.06 -22.72
CA SER A 27 16.92 -62.82 -21.57
C SER A 27 16.05 -62.56 -20.34
N GLN A 28 15.55 -63.63 -19.74
CA GLN A 28 14.76 -63.60 -18.50
C GLN A 28 15.69 -63.32 -17.32
N SER A 29 15.42 -62.28 -16.54
CA SER A 29 16.01 -62.09 -15.21
C SER A 29 14.90 -61.70 -14.22
N HIS A 30 14.83 -62.44 -13.12
CA HIS A 30 13.87 -62.23 -12.04
C HIS A 30 14.27 -60.98 -11.24
N SER A 31 13.42 -59.94 -11.24
CA SER A 31 13.59 -58.77 -10.36
C SER A 31 12.88 -59.02 -9.01
N PRO A 32 13.49 -58.66 -7.87
CA PRO A 32 12.80 -58.71 -6.58
C PRO A 32 11.68 -57.66 -6.56
N ALA A 33 10.59 -57.96 -5.84
CA ALA A 33 9.44 -57.07 -5.72
C ALA A 33 9.86 -55.66 -5.24
N PRO A 34 9.24 -54.57 -5.75
CA PRO A 34 9.52 -53.23 -5.25
C PRO A 34 9.16 -53.17 -3.75
N PRO A 35 9.91 -52.42 -2.92
CA PRO A 35 9.45 -52.11 -1.57
C PRO A 35 8.07 -51.44 -1.68
N PRO A 36 7.17 -51.65 -0.69
CA PRO A 36 5.88 -50.96 -0.68
C PRO A 36 6.14 -49.45 -0.80
N PRO A 37 5.34 -48.71 -1.60
CA PRO A 37 5.51 -47.27 -1.70
C PRO A 37 5.51 -46.68 -0.29
N ALA A 38 6.50 -45.83 0.00
CA ALA A 38 6.53 -45.07 1.24
C ALA A 38 5.14 -44.44 1.43
N SER A 39 4.51 -44.67 2.58
CA SER A 39 3.26 -44.02 2.93
C SER A 39 3.49 -42.51 2.83
N THR A 40 2.99 -41.91 1.75
CA THR A 40 2.98 -40.46 1.58
C THR A 40 2.12 -39.93 2.72
N SER A 41 2.77 -39.41 3.75
CA SER A 41 2.06 -38.79 4.87
C SER A 41 1.33 -37.58 4.31
N GLY A 42 0.03 -37.75 4.07
CA GLY A 42 -0.79 -36.65 3.62
C GLY A 42 -0.81 -35.54 4.67
N SER A 43 -0.92 -34.29 4.21
CA SER A 43 -0.97 -33.12 5.07
C SER A 43 -2.15 -32.24 4.70
N VAL A 44 -2.85 -31.71 5.70
CA VAL A 44 -3.84 -30.64 5.52
C VAL A 44 -3.18 -29.32 5.90
N THR A 45 -3.44 -28.27 5.13
CA THR A 45 -3.08 -26.89 5.49
C THR A 45 -4.32 -26.02 5.43
N ILE A 46 -4.40 -24.99 6.27
CA ILE A 46 -5.49 -24.01 6.32
C ILE A 46 -4.89 -22.61 6.22
N TYR A 47 -5.55 -21.73 5.47
CA TYR A 47 -5.14 -20.35 5.28
C TYR A 47 -6.32 -19.37 5.46
N PRO A 48 -6.12 -18.27 6.20
CA PRO A 48 -4.94 -17.98 7.01
C PRO A 48 -4.85 -18.91 8.25
N PRO A 49 -3.64 -19.19 8.78
CA PRO A 49 -3.47 -19.95 10.02
C PRO A 49 -3.94 -19.17 11.26
N SER A 50 -4.03 -17.85 11.16
CA SER A 50 -4.59 -16.98 12.19
C SER A 50 -5.23 -15.74 11.58
N LEU A 51 -6.32 -15.27 12.17
CA LEU A 51 -7.03 -14.05 11.76
C LEU A 51 -7.65 -13.37 12.98
N SER A 52 -7.82 -12.05 12.93
CA SER A 52 -8.62 -11.31 13.91
C SER A 52 -9.89 -10.79 13.25
N LEU A 53 -11.03 -11.05 13.88
CA LEU A 53 -12.37 -10.66 13.44
C LEU A 53 -13.12 -9.92 14.56
N ARG A 54 -14.17 -9.18 14.21
CA ARG A 54 -15.10 -8.66 15.20
C ARG A 54 -16.28 -9.59 15.37
N HIS A 55 -17.11 -9.26 16.35
CA HIS A 55 -18.38 -9.92 16.56
C HIS A 55 -19.24 -9.93 15.31
N GLY A 56 -19.62 -11.13 14.85
CA GLY A 56 -20.48 -11.31 13.68
C GLY A 56 -19.82 -11.09 12.33
N ASP A 57 -18.55 -10.67 12.28
CA ASP A 57 -17.81 -10.60 11.02
C ASP A 57 -17.57 -12.02 10.47
N SER A 58 -17.37 -12.11 9.16
CA SER A 58 -17.19 -13.39 8.47
C SER A 58 -15.92 -13.44 7.64
N TRP A 59 -15.37 -14.63 7.47
CA TRP A 59 -14.20 -14.87 6.63
C TRP A 59 -14.28 -16.22 5.92
N SER A 60 -13.80 -16.28 4.67
CA SER A 60 -13.66 -17.54 3.92
C SER A 60 -12.26 -18.12 4.08
N PHE A 61 -12.14 -19.19 4.85
CA PHE A 61 -10.89 -19.94 4.94
C PHE A 61 -10.70 -20.80 3.69
N THR A 62 -9.46 -20.95 3.25
CA THR A 62 -9.07 -21.95 2.25
C THR A 62 -8.25 -23.03 2.93
N ALA A 63 -8.31 -24.25 2.40
CA ALA A 63 -7.49 -25.34 2.90
C ALA A 63 -7.14 -26.28 1.76
N THR A 64 -5.96 -26.90 1.86
CA THR A 64 -5.48 -27.86 0.86
C THR A 64 -5.13 -29.18 1.53
N VAL A 65 -5.37 -30.27 0.83
CA VAL A 65 -4.96 -31.63 1.22
C VAL A 65 -3.90 -32.06 0.21
N SER A 66 -2.79 -32.62 0.68
CA SER A 66 -1.77 -33.24 -0.17
C SER A 66 -1.67 -34.73 0.15
N PRO A 67 -1.65 -35.65 -0.83
CA PRO A 67 -1.96 -35.42 -2.23
C PRO A 67 -3.41 -34.93 -2.43
N ALA A 68 -3.63 -34.09 -3.44
CA ALA A 68 -4.87 -33.37 -3.65
C ALA A 68 -5.97 -34.29 -4.18
N ASP A 69 -6.77 -34.89 -3.29
CA ASP A 69 -7.88 -35.74 -3.73
C ASP A 69 -9.00 -36.02 -2.71
N THR A 70 -9.26 -35.12 -1.74
CA THR A 70 -10.49 -35.27 -0.94
C THR A 70 -11.17 -33.96 -0.53
N PRO A 71 -12.51 -33.97 -0.43
CA PRO A 71 -13.25 -32.89 0.22
C PRO A 71 -12.81 -32.73 1.68
N LEU A 72 -13.02 -31.54 2.20
CA LEU A 72 -12.70 -31.19 3.58
C LEU A 72 -13.97 -31.16 4.42
N ILE A 73 -13.84 -31.60 5.67
CA ILE A 73 -14.85 -31.40 6.70
C ILE A 73 -14.42 -30.19 7.53
N TRP A 74 -15.28 -29.18 7.58
CA TRP A 74 -15.07 -27.96 8.35
C TRP A 74 -15.82 -28.03 9.68
N LYS A 75 -15.17 -27.59 10.76
CA LYS A 75 -15.80 -27.45 12.07
C LYS A 75 -15.23 -26.28 12.86
N VAL A 76 -16.05 -25.74 13.75
CA VAL A 76 -15.58 -24.88 14.85
C VAL A 76 -15.32 -25.76 16.06
N GLN A 77 -14.13 -25.70 16.63
CA GLN A 77 -13.74 -26.53 17.78
C GLN A 77 -14.65 -26.30 18.99
N GLU A 78 -15.04 -25.05 19.24
CA GLU A 78 -15.87 -24.62 20.36
C GLU A 78 -17.39 -24.82 20.10
N GLY A 79 -17.77 -25.46 18.99
CA GLY A 79 -19.17 -25.62 18.58
C GLY A 79 -19.83 -24.27 18.30
N SER A 80 -21.13 -24.15 18.60
CA SER A 80 -21.91 -22.93 18.34
C SER A 80 -21.47 -21.71 19.16
N SER A 81 -20.79 -21.93 20.30
CA SER A 81 -20.21 -20.86 21.10
C SER A 81 -19.04 -20.16 20.39
N GLY A 82 -18.40 -20.85 19.43
CA GLY A 82 -17.33 -20.29 18.61
C GLY A 82 -17.77 -19.78 17.25
N GLY A 83 -19.08 -19.62 17.02
CA GLY A 83 -19.63 -19.17 15.74
C GLY A 83 -20.08 -20.33 14.85
N SER A 84 -20.04 -20.13 13.53
CA SER A 84 -20.45 -21.13 12.55
C SER A 84 -19.50 -21.18 11.37
N VAL A 85 -19.27 -22.36 10.79
CA VAL A 85 -18.56 -22.55 9.52
C VAL A 85 -19.37 -23.47 8.61
N ASN A 86 -19.47 -23.15 7.32
CA ASN A 86 -20.13 -24.01 6.34
C ASN A 86 -19.14 -24.96 5.64
N ASP A 87 -19.65 -25.85 4.78
CA ASP A 87 -18.83 -26.84 4.06
C ASP A 87 -17.83 -26.22 3.05
N ALA A 88 -17.99 -24.94 2.73
CA ALA A 88 -17.07 -24.19 1.88
C ALA A 88 -15.99 -23.42 2.67
N GLY A 89 -15.94 -23.57 4.00
CA GLY A 89 -14.99 -22.85 4.85
C GLY A 89 -15.38 -21.39 5.15
N PHE A 90 -16.61 -20.99 4.85
CA PHE A 90 -17.13 -19.66 5.21
C PHE A 90 -17.51 -19.64 6.70
N TYR A 91 -16.72 -18.93 7.49
CA TYR A 91 -16.86 -18.77 8.93
C TYR A 91 -17.55 -17.46 9.29
N ILE A 92 -18.39 -17.47 10.32
CA ILE A 92 -19.02 -16.29 10.95
C ILE A 92 -18.65 -16.29 12.44
N ALA A 93 -18.05 -15.21 12.90
CA ALA A 93 -17.58 -15.03 14.27
C ALA A 93 -18.75 -14.91 15.28
N PRO A 94 -18.61 -15.46 16.50
CA PRO A 94 -19.60 -15.33 17.56
C PRO A 94 -19.69 -13.91 18.11
N ALA A 95 -20.74 -13.66 18.87
CA ALA A 95 -20.94 -12.39 19.58
C ALA A 95 -20.07 -12.24 20.85
N ALA A 96 -19.45 -13.32 21.32
CA ALA A 96 -18.59 -13.30 22.49
C ALA A 96 -17.13 -13.02 22.09
N GLU A 97 -16.41 -12.27 22.93
CA GLU A 97 -14.97 -12.07 22.76
C GLU A 97 -14.24 -13.35 23.16
N GLY A 98 -13.19 -13.69 22.41
CA GLY A 98 -12.43 -14.90 22.70
C GLY A 98 -11.53 -15.34 21.57
N VAL A 99 -10.82 -16.43 21.84
CA VAL A 99 -9.99 -17.13 20.86
C VAL A 99 -10.75 -18.40 20.47
N TYR A 100 -11.00 -18.55 19.18
CA TYR A 100 -11.77 -19.65 18.59
C TYR A 100 -10.95 -20.37 17.53
N HIS A 101 -11.36 -21.59 17.18
CA HIS A 101 -10.59 -22.42 16.26
C HIS A 101 -11.44 -23.00 15.14
N VAL A 102 -11.05 -22.73 13.90
CA VAL A 102 -11.64 -23.34 12.69
C VAL A 102 -10.75 -24.47 12.23
N ILE A 103 -11.30 -25.67 12.09
CA ILE A 103 -10.56 -26.88 11.76
C ILE A 103 -11.01 -27.40 10.41
N ALA A 104 -10.07 -27.58 9.49
CA ALA A 104 -10.26 -28.31 8.24
C ALA A 104 -9.68 -29.72 8.39
N THR A 105 -10.50 -30.76 8.17
CA THR A 105 -10.11 -32.17 8.30
C THR A 105 -10.27 -32.88 6.97
N SER A 106 -9.29 -33.70 6.56
CA SER A 106 -9.43 -34.52 5.35
C SER A 106 -10.56 -35.54 5.52
N GLN A 107 -11.43 -35.64 4.51
CA GLN A 107 -12.50 -36.63 4.53
C GLN A 107 -11.98 -38.08 4.33
N SER A 108 -10.89 -38.29 3.58
CA SER A 108 -10.31 -39.65 3.38
C SER A 108 -9.45 -40.10 4.54
N ASP A 109 -8.74 -39.18 5.18
CA ASP A 109 -7.90 -39.46 6.34
C ASP A 109 -8.22 -38.48 7.48
N PRO A 110 -9.23 -38.78 8.31
CA PRO A 110 -9.61 -37.93 9.43
C PRO A 110 -8.51 -37.73 10.50
N SER A 111 -7.41 -38.48 10.43
CA SER A 111 -6.23 -38.23 11.26
C SER A 111 -5.45 -36.97 10.83
N LYS A 112 -5.72 -36.46 9.63
CA LYS A 112 -5.09 -35.26 9.07
C LYS A 112 -6.04 -34.07 9.15
N SER A 113 -5.63 -33.05 9.90
CA SER A 113 -6.36 -31.79 10.02
C SER A 113 -5.39 -30.62 10.17
N ALA A 114 -5.89 -29.42 9.86
CA ALA A 114 -5.23 -28.17 10.14
C ALA A 114 -6.19 -27.26 10.91
N THR A 115 -5.64 -26.44 11.80
CA THR A 115 -6.42 -25.55 12.66
C THR A 115 -5.99 -24.11 12.41
N ALA A 116 -6.96 -23.24 12.16
CA ALA A 116 -6.79 -21.79 12.14
C ALA A 116 -7.29 -21.19 13.45
N THR A 117 -6.56 -20.20 13.97
CA THR A 117 -6.93 -19.46 15.19
C THR A 117 -7.68 -18.17 14.81
N VAL A 118 -8.81 -17.91 15.44
CA VAL A 118 -9.61 -16.69 15.22
C VAL A 118 -9.72 -15.93 16.52
N ASN A 119 -9.08 -14.76 16.58
CA ASN A 119 -9.24 -13.83 17.70
C ASN A 119 -10.46 -12.96 17.43
N VAL A 120 -11.50 -13.08 18.24
CA VAL A 120 -12.73 -12.30 18.13
C VAL A 120 -12.76 -11.26 19.23
N GLY A 121 -12.85 -9.99 18.85
CA GLY A 121 -12.84 -8.88 19.79
C GLY A 121 -13.33 -7.58 19.19
N ASN A 122 -13.37 -6.52 20.00
CA ASN A 122 -13.65 -5.17 19.54
C ASN A 122 -12.42 -4.42 18.95
N SER A 123 -11.25 -5.07 18.92
CA SER A 123 -10.03 -4.55 18.28
C SER A 123 -10.16 -4.51 16.75
N GLY A 124 -9.66 -3.45 16.12
CA GLY A 124 -9.81 -3.21 14.68
C GLY A 124 -10.38 -1.82 14.34
N PHE A 125 -10.87 -1.66 13.11
CA PHE A 125 -11.26 -0.35 12.55
C PHE A 125 -12.64 0.17 13.01
N ASN A 126 -12.68 1.00 14.03
CA ASN A 126 -13.80 1.87 14.43
C ASN A 126 -14.33 2.79 13.33
N LEU A 127 -15.64 2.92 13.03
CA LEU A 127 -16.10 4.17 12.40
C LEU A 127 -15.96 5.28 13.45
N THR A 128 -15.34 6.41 13.08
CA THR A 128 -15.08 7.51 14.03
C THR A 128 -15.86 8.78 13.77
N GLY A 129 -16.58 8.85 12.67
CA GLY A 129 -17.28 10.06 12.23
C GLY A 129 -17.04 10.32 10.75
N ASN A 130 -17.40 11.51 10.31
CA ASN A 130 -17.23 11.94 8.92
C ASN A 130 -16.51 13.28 8.85
N LEU A 131 -15.74 13.45 7.78
CA LEU A 131 -15.35 14.75 7.27
C LEU A 131 -16.60 15.54 6.86
N GLY A 132 -16.51 16.86 6.88
CA GLY A 132 -17.53 17.77 6.36
C GLY A 132 -17.72 17.63 4.85
N HIS A 133 -16.65 17.28 4.14
CA HIS A 133 -16.66 17.00 2.71
C HIS A 133 -15.95 15.69 2.37
N ALA A 134 -16.56 14.92 1.48
CA ALA A 134 -15.91 13.77 0.87
C ALA A 134 -14.71 14.23 0.03
N ARG A 135 -13.58 13.52 0.11
CA ARG A 135 -12.35 13.96 -0.57
C ARG A 135 -11.35 12.83 -0.78
N ASN A 136 -10.55 12.96 -1.83
CA ASN A 136 -9.31 12.19 -2.03
C ASN A 136 -8.18 13.15 -2.45
N GLY A 137 -6.93 12.66 -2.43
CA GLY A 137 -5.77 13.52 -2.72
C GLY A 137 -5.59 14.64 -1.70
N HIS A 138 -6.24 14.52 -0.54
CA HIS A 138 -6.05 15.38 0.62
C HIS A 138 -4.88 14.85 1.45
N THR A 139 -4.42 15.65 2.41
CA THR A 139 -3.48 15.19 3.44
C THR A 139 -4.14 15.24 4.81
N ALA A 140 -3.73 14.35 5.71
CA ALA A 140 -4.23 14.29 7.09
C ALA A 140 -3.03 14.31 8.05
N THR A 141 -2.89 15.40 8.79
CA THR A 141 -1.72 15.66 9.63
C THR A 141 -2.13 15.81 11.09
N LEU A 142 -1.57 14.99 11.98
CA LEU A 142 -1.74 15.18 13.42
C LEU A 142 -1.01 16.45 13.86
N LEU A 143 -1.75 17.39 14.44
CA LEU A 143 -1.19 18.62 15.01
C LEU A 143 -0.79 18.43 16.48
N PRO A 144 0.11 19.28 17.01
CA PRO A 144 0.50 19.27 18.43
C PRO A 144 -0.67 19.40 19.42
N ASN A 145 -1.79 19.97 18.99
CA ASN A 145 -3.01 20.10 19.80
C ASN A 145 -3.83 18.79 19.90
N GLY A 146 -3.37 17.69 19.28
CA GLY A 146 -4.02 16.38 19.31
C GLY A 146 -5.15 16.19 18.30
N LYS A 147 -5.42 17.18 17.44
CA LYS A 147 -6.41 17.08 16.36
C LYS A 147 -5.75 16.80 15.02
N VAL A 148 -6.52 16.23 14.09
CA VAL A 148 -6.03 15.92 12.74
C VAL A 148 -6.47 17.03 11.79
N TYR A 149 -5.51 17.71 11.17
CA TYR A 149 -5.76 18.71 10.14
C TYR A 149 -5.85 18.03 8.77
N ILE A 150 -7.02 18.15 8.16
CA ILE A 150 -7.39 17.61 6.86
C ILE A 150 -7.29 18.75 5.85
N ALA A 151 -6.24 18.73 5.03
CA ALA A 151 -5.97 19.81 4.08
C ALA A 151 -6.36 19.42 2.65
N GLY A 152 -7.08 20.32 1.98
CA GLY A 152 -7.40 20.25 0.56
C GLY A 152 -8.02 18.93 0.10
N GLY A 153 -7.56 18.46 -1.06
CA GLY A 153 -8.12 17.34 -1.78
C GLY A 153 -9.14 17.79 -2.82
N GLY A 154 -9.67 16.81 -3.53
CA GLY A 154 -10.70 17.02 -4.54
C GLY A 154 -11.84 16.04 -4.40
N ILE A 155 -12.96 16.44 -4.97
CA ILE A 155 -14.01 15.52 -5.41
C ILE A 155 -13.76 15.24 -6.88
N ASP A 156 -13.74 13.96 -7.27
CA ASP A 156 -13.46 13.67 -8.69
C ASP A 156 -14.71 13.66 -9.55
N SER A 157 -14.37 13.81 -10.83
CA SER A 157 -15.11 13.42 -12.01
C SER A 157 -15.45 11.92 -12.05
N THR A 158 -16.27 11.57 -13.02
CA THR A 158 -16.84 10.23 -13.23
C THR A 158 -15.87 9.18 -13.78
N ASP A 159 -14.60 9.50 -14.04
CA ASP A 159 -13.61 8.55 -14.58
C ASP A 159 -12.60 8.10 -13.50
N PRO A 160 -12.62 6.83 -13.06
CA PRO A 160 -11.68 6.33 -12.05
C PRO A 160 -10.22 6.23 -12.55
N ASN A 161 -9.98 6.33 -13.86
CA ASN A 161 -8.68 6.06 -14.50
C ASN A 161 -7.96 7.32 -15.01
N ILE A 162 -8.62 8.48 -14.95
CA ILE A 162 -8.03 9.76 -15.39
C ILE A 162 -8.36 10.79 -14.30
N GLU A 163 -7.32 11.39 -13.72
CA GLU A 163 -7.44 12.61 -12.92
C GLU A 163 -7.73 13.79 -13.84
N ASP A 164 -8.90 13.78 -14.46
CA ASP A 164 -9.45 14.82 -15.32
C ASP A 164 -10.81 15.20 -14.74
N GLY A 165 -11.04 16.47 -14.44
CA GLY A 165 -12.27 16.97 -13.83
C GLY A 165 -12.27 17.03 -12.29
N VAL A 166 -11.10 17.11 -11.66
CA VAL A 166 -11.00 17.26 -10.20
C VAL A 166 -11.56 18.61 -9.77
N THR A 167 -12.68 18.61 -9.04
CA THR A 167 -13.16 19.82 -8.37
C THR A 167 -12.48 19.93 -7.02
N ILE A 168 -11.66 20.95 -6.85
CA ILE A 168 -10.90 21.18 -5.63
C ILE A 168 -11.85 21.51 -4.47
N VAL A 169 -11.64 20.84 -3.34
CA VAL A 169 -12.26 21.21 -2.07
C VAL A 169 -11.38 22.27 -1.43
N ASP A 170 -11.89 23.49 -1.35
CA ASP A 170 -11.21 24.65 -0.78
C ASP A 170 -11.24 24.68 0.75
N THR A 171 -12.20 24.00 1.38
CA THR A 171 -12.32 23.98 2.85
C THR A 171 -11.48 22.89 3.50
N ASP A 172 -10.47 23.32 4.27
CA ASP A 172 -9.75 22.44 5.18
C ASP A 172 -10.58 22.17 6.44
N GLU A 173 -10.27 21.08 7.12
CA GLU A 173 -11.01 20.68 8.32
C GLU A 173 -10.08 20.26 9.45
N LEU A 174 -10.47 20.59 10.68
CA LEU A 174 -9.83 20.13 11.91
C LEU A 174 -10.72 19.07 12.55
N PHE A 175 -10.29 17.82 12.44
CA PHE A 175 -11.01 16.66 12.95
C PHE A 175 -10.62 16.38 14.40
N ASP A 176 -11.63 16.32 15.27
CA ASP A 176 -11.48 15.99 16.67
C ASP A 176 -11.73 14.50 16.91
N LEU A 177 -10.65 13.76 17.17
CA LEU A 177 -10.66 12.30 17.37
C LEU A 177 -11.50 11.83 18.57
N THR A 178 -11.79 12.72 19.53
CA THR A 178 -12.57 12.38 20.73
C THR A 178 -14.06 12.45 20.45
N THR A 179 -14.47 13.46 19.69
CA THR A 179 -15.89 13.71 19.38
C THR A 179 -16.34 13.13 18.05
N GLY A 180 -15.41 12.84 17.13
CA GLY A 180 -15.72 12.42 15.77
C GLY A 180 -16.24 13.55 14.88
N ILE A 181 -16.07 14.80 15.30
CA ILE A 181 -16.60 15.99 14.64
C ILE A 181 -15.49 16.70 13.89
N SER A 182 -15.79 17.10 12.66
CA SER A 182 -14.93 17.93 11.82
C SER A 182 -15.42 19.38 11.79
N GLN A 183 -14.50 20.35 11.83
CA GLN A 183 -14.79 21.79 11.79
C GLN A 183 -13.91 22.48 10.76
N ALA A 184 -14.40 23.53 10.10
CA ALA A 184 -13.59 24.29 9.14
C ALA A 184 -12.35 24.92 9.80
N ALA A 185 -11.18 24.84 9.15
CA ALA A 185 -9.90 25.17 9.79
C ALA A 185 -8.90 25.98 8.95
N GLY A 186 -9.15 26.17 7.65
CA GLY A 186 -8.27 26.89 6.74
C GLY A 186 -8.64 26.65 5.27
N GLU A 187 -7.76 27.07 4.36
CA GLU A 187 -8.00 27.04 2.91
C GLU A 187 -6.73 26.65 2.13
N VAL A 188 -6.30 25.40 2.25
CA VAL A 188 -5.30 24.78 1.37
C VAL A 188 -6.05 24.23 0.14
N ALA A 189 -6.47 25.13 -0.74
CA ALA A 189 -7.27 24.81 -1.93
C ALA A 189 -6.44 24.10 -3.03
N ARG A 190 -6.10 22.82 -2.80
CA ARG A 190 -5.35 21.97 -3.74
C ARG A 190 -5.49 20.48 -3.45
N ALA A 191 -5.36 19.64 -4.47
CA ALA A 191 -5.31 18.19 -4.36
C ALA A 191 -3.91 17.65 -4.72
N PHE A 192 -3.60 16.43 -4.29
CA PHE A 192 -2.37 15.69 -4.62
C PHE A 192 -1.08 16.46 -4.30
N HIS A 193 -1.18 17.30 -3.26
CA HIS A 193 -0.07 18.00 -2.64
C HIS A 193 0.54 17.14 -1.53
N THR A 194 1.68 17.57 -0.99
CA THR A 194 2.29 16.95 0.19
C THR A 194 2.10 17.84 1.41
N ALA A 195 1.95 17.24 2.59
CA ALA A 195 2.03 17.92 3.88
C ALA A 195 3.17 17.34 4.70
N THR A 196 4.08 18.20 5.15
CA THR A 196 5.25 17.79 5.94
C THR A 196 5.26 18.55 7.25
N VAL A 197 5.10 17.83 8.37
CA VAL A 197 5.31 18.41 9.69
C VAL A 197 6.77 18.86 9.81
N LEU A 198 7.02 20.09 10.19
CA LEU A 198 8.33 20.68 10.44
C LEU A 198 8.78 20.41 11.88
N GLN A 199 10.05 20.64 12.18
CA GLN A 199 10.61 20.34 13.51
C GLN A 199 9.98 21.15 14.64
N ASN A 200 9.46 22.34 14.33
CA ASN A 200 8.75 23.20 15.28
C ASN A 200 7.26 22.84 15.46
N GLY A 201 6.76 21.83 14.75
CA GLY A 201 5.35 21.41 14.80
C GLY A 201 4.44 22.11 13.78
N ASP A 202 4.95 23.06 13.00
CA ASP A 202 4.22 23.64 11.87
C ASP A 202 4.11 22.63 10.72
N VAL A 203 3.24 22.89 9.75
CA VAL A 203 3.03 22.00 8.59
C VAL A 203 3.29 22.75 7.30
N LEU A 204 4.22 22.24 6.49
CA LEU A 204 4.50 22.74 5.15
C LEU A 204 3.65 22.00 4.12
N PHE A 205 2.87 22.73 3.35
CA PHE A 205 2.17 22.23 2.17
C PHE A 205 2.92 22.64 0.90
N THR A 206 3.12 21.71 -0.03
CA THR A 206 3.80 22.03 -1.31
C THR A 206 3.13 21.42 -2.52
N GLY A 207 3.09 22.19 -3.61
CA GLY A 207 2.67 21.71 -4.93
C GLY A 207 1.19 21.35 -5.01
N GLY A 208 0.86 20.39 -5.87
CA GLY A 208 -0.49 19.91 -6.09
C GLY A 208 -1.20 20.55 -7.28
N ILE A 209 -2.45 20.13 -7.45
CA ILE A 209 -3.40 20.57 -8.47
C ILE A 209 -4.34 21.59 -7.85
N VAL A 210 -4.54 22.73 -8.51
CA VAL A 210 -5.40 23.83 -8.03
C VAL A 210 -6.63 24.08 -8.89
N ASP A 211 -6.65 23.56 -10.11
CA ASP A 211 -7.80 23.55 -10.99
C ASP A 211 -7.61 22.41 -11.99
N ASP A 212 -8.70 21.79 -12.40
CA ASP A 212 -8.73 20.75 -13.42
C ASP A 212 -10.09 20.76 -14.14
N THR A 213 -10.63 21.95 -14.38
CA THR A 213 -11.87 22.11 -15.12
C THR A 213 -11.65 21.92 -16.61
N ALA A 214 -12.64 21.33 -17.31
CA ALA A 214 -12.62 21.14 -18.77
C ALA A 214 -12.35 22.42 -19.59
N ALA A 215 -12.54 23.60 -18.98
CA ALA A 215 -12.27 24.90 -19.60
C ALA A 215 -10.79 25.32 -19.57
N GLN A 216 -10.01 24.90 -18.57
CA GLN A 216 -8.61 25.32 -18.40
C GLN A 216 -7.62 24.15 -18.44
N GLY A 217 -8.10 22.91 -18.34
CA GLY A 217 -7.28 21.72 -18.15
C GLY A 217 -6.54 21.74 -16.82
N LEU A 218 -5.70 20.73 -16.60
CA LEU A 218 -4.96 20.55 -15.35
C LEU A 218 -4.02 21.73 -15.04
N ILE A 219 -4.25 22.44 -13.93
CA ILE A 219 -3.43 23.54 -13.41
C ILE A 219 -2.69 23.09 -12.16
N LEU A 220 -1.36 23.07 -12.26
CA LEU A 220 -0.48 22.80 -11.13
C LEU A 220 -0.03 24.10 -10.48
N THR A 221 0.25 24.03 -9.18
CA THR A 221 0.89 25.12 -8.46
C THR A 221 2.32 24.76 -8.04
N LYS A 222 3.16 25.79 -7.95
CA LYS A 222 4.50 25.73 -7.35
C LYS A 222 4.55 26.40 -5.98
N THR A 223 3.44 26.95 -5.51
CA THR A 223 3.39 27.64 -4.23
C THR A 223 3.48 26.66 -3.09
N ALA A 224 3.85 27.19 -1.93
CA ALA A 224 3.86 26.48 -0.68
C ALA A 224 3.32 27.38 0.43
N GLU A 225 2.72 26.74 1.42
CA GLU A 225 2.08 27.40 2.56
C GLU A 225 2.53 26.71 3.85
N ILE A 226 2.67 27.49 4.93
CA ILE A 226 2.91 26.99 6.27
C ILE A 226 1.64 27.20 7.10
N LEU A 227 1.16 26.13 7.70
CA LEU A 227 0.19 26.16 8.79
C LEU A 227 0.94 26.19 10.12
N ASN A 228 0.68 27.20 10.93
CA ASN A 228 1.19 27.22 12.29
C ASN A 228 0.49 26.13 13.12
N GLY A 229 1.26 25.20 13.67
CA GLY A 229 0.71 24.01 14.35
C GLY A 229 -0.01 24.30 15.66
N ILE A 230 0.12 25.52 16.19
CA ILE A 230 -0.50 25.95 17.45
C ILE A 230 -1.71 26.84 17.19
N SER A 231 -1.54 27.94 16.44
CA SER A 231 -2.59 28.91 16.17
C SER A 231 -3.54 28.48 15.06
N GLY A 232 -3.14 27.54 14.20
CA GLY A 232 -3.88 27.15 12.99
C GLY A 232 -3.86 28.20 11.88
N SER A 233 -3.02 29.23 11.97
CA SER A 233 -2.94 30.25 10.92
C SER A 233 -2.12 29.75 9.72
N LEU A 234 -2.70 29.82 8.53
CA LEU A 234 -2.03 29.51 7.26
C LEU A 234 -1.35 30.77 6.69
N GLN A 235 -0.11 30.66 6.23
CA GLN A 235 0.65 31.76 5.62
C GLN A 235 1.46 31.26 4.41
N PRO A 236 1.60 32.06 3.34
CA PRO A 236 2.48 31.70 2.22
C PRO A 236 3.96 31.75 2.63
N THR A 237 4.78 30.89 2.01
CA THR A 237 6.26 30.94 2.09
C THR A 237 6.85 31.09 0.69
N GLY A 238 8.16 30.88 0.52
CA GLY A 238 8.78 30.73 -0.79
C GLY A 238 8.09 29.70 -1.68
N SER A 239 8.46 29.65 -2.95
CA SER A 239 7.84 28.75 -3.93
C SER A 239 8.87 27.82 -4.55
N MET A 240 8.40 26.64 -4.95
CA MET A 240 9.20 25.66 -5.66
C MET A 240 9.65 26.17 -7.02
N ALA A 241 10.70 25.57 -7.58
CA ALA A 241 11.18 25.89 -8.92
C ALA A 241 10.18 25.46 -10.01
N LEU A 242 9.56 24.29 -9.84
CA LEU A 242 8.57 23.72 -10.76
C LEU A 242 7.25 23.47 -10.04
N ALA A 243 6.15 23.72 -10.75
CA ALA A 243 4.84 23.27 -10.31
C ALA A 243 4.76 21.76 -10.51
N ARG A 244 4.42 21.03 -9.44
CA ARG A 244 4.41 19.57 -9.44
C ARG A 244 3.34 19.00 -8.53
N TYR A 245 2.86 17.81 -8.86
CA TYR A 245 1.98 16.97 -8.03
C TYR A 245 2.51 15.53 -8.05
N TYR A 246 2.06 14.72 -7.09
CA TYR A 246 2.61 13.37 -6.85
C TYR A 246 4.11 13.31 -6.60
N HIS A 247 4.71 14.44 -6.26
CA HIS A 247 6.02 14.46 -5.65
C HIS A 247 5.92 13.96 -4.21
N THR A 248 7.07 13.64 -3.64
CA THR A 248 7.19 13.37 -2.21
C THR A 248 7.93 14.53 -1.53
N ALA A 249 7.64 14.72 -0.24
CA ALA A 249 8.27 15.72 0.61
C ALA A 249 8.72 15.07 1.92
N THR A 250 10.03 14.95 2.11
CA THR A 250 10.64 14.25 3.26
C THR A 250 11.35 15.25 4.16
N ARG A 251 10.94 15.37 5.42
CA ARG A 251 11.69 16.13 6.42
C ARG A 251 13.02 15.43 6.70
N LEU A 252 14.12 16.16 6.55
CA LEU A 252 15.49 15.72 6.82
C LEU A 252 15.82 15.84 8.31
N GLN A 253 16.89 15.18 8.76
CA GLN A 253 17.32 15.22 10.17
C GLN A 253 17.73 16.62 10.64
N ASP A 254 18.18 17.48 9.72
CA ASP A 254 18.54 18.87 10.00
C ASP A 254 17.35 19.84 9.95
N GLY A 255 16.12 19.32 9.80
CA GLY A 255 14.89 20.10 9.80
C GLY A 255 14.48 20.66 8.44
N ARG A 256 15.36 20.61 7.42
CA ARG A 256 15.01 20.97 6.04
C ARG A 256 14.04 19.94 5.44
N VAL A 257 13.39 20.28 4.32
CA VAL A 257 12.48 19.35 3.62
C VAL A 257 12.98 19.12 2.20
N LEU A 258 13.17 17.86 1.82
CA LEU A 258 13.51 17.44 0.46
C LEU A 258 12.23 17.18 -0.34
N ILE A 259 12.09 17.83 -1.49
CA ILE A 259 11.01 17.66 -2.45
C ILE A 259 11.56 16.94 -3.69
N THR A 260 10.98 15.81 -4.08
CA THR A 260 11.51 14.99 -5.19
C THR A 260 10.44 14.41 -6.12
N GLY A 261 10.79 14.37 -7.41
CA GLY A 261 10.02 13.69 -8.45
C GLY A 261 8.64 14.30 -8.70
N GLY A 262 7.72 13.43 -9.11
CA GLY A 262 6.34 13.78 -9.45
C GLY A 262 6.16 14.18 -10.92
N TRP A 263 4.92 14.55 -11.24
CA TRP A 263 4.58 15.13 -12.53
C TRP A 263 4.75 16.64 -12.45
N ALA A 264 5.55 17.19 -13.35
CA ALA A 264 5.76 18.61 -13.48
C ALA A 264 5.16 19.13 -14.78
N ARG A 265 4.67 20.37 -14.75
CA ARG A 265 4.22 21.08 -15.95
C ARG A 265 5.38 21.90 -16.51
N SER A 266 5.79 21.58 -17.74
CA SER A 266 6.57 22.47 -18.60
C SER A 266 5.63 23.46 -19.31
N ALA A 267 6.16 24.43 -20.03
CA ALA A 267 5.39 25.49 -20.70
C ALA A 267 4.21 24.97 -21.57
N THR A 268 4.30 23.74 -22.09
CA THR A 268 3.27 23.13 -22.96
C THR A 268 2.90 21.68 -22.63
N ASP A 269 3.71 20.95 -21.86
CA ASP A 269 3.55 19.51 -21.66
C ASP A 269 3.72 19.08 -20.20
N PHE A 270 3.04 17.99 -19.83
CA PHE A 270 3.24 17.30 -18.56
C PHE A 270 4.34 16.25 -18.72
N THR A 271 5.34 16.32 -17.84
CA THR A 271 6.47 15.39 -17.85
C THR A 271 6.78 14.93 -16.44
N VAL A 272 7.00 13.64 -16.28
CA VAL A 272 7.60 13.09 -15.07
C VAL A 272 8.99 13.71 -14.90
N THR A 273 9.29 14.22 -13.72
CA THR A 273 10.57 14.89 -13.45
C THR A 273 11.49 14.03 -12.59
N ASN A 274 12.80 14.19 -12.79
CA ASN A 274 13.86 13.68 -11.92
C ASN A 274 14.43 14.77 -10.99
N SER A 275 13.87 15.98 -11.06
CA SER A 275 14.37 17.12 -10.31
C SER A 275 14.03 17.05 -8.84
N ALA A 276 14.89 17.66 -8.04
CA ALA A 276 14.75 17.78 -6.61
C ALA A 276 15.11 19.18 -6.12
N GLU A 277 14.51 19.57 -5.00
CA GLU A 277 14.77 20.84 -4.32
C GLU A 277 14.61 20.69 -2.81
N ILE A 278 15.28 21.56 -2.05
CA ILE A 278 15.19 21.62 -0.60
C ILE A 278 14.50 22.91 -0.19
N TYR A 279 13.50 22.78 0.68
CA TYR A 279 12.96 23.85 1.47
C TYR A 279 13.74 24.01 2.78
N ASP A 280 14.17 25.24 3.06
CA ASP A 280 14.79 25.63 4.33
C ASP A 280 13.78 26.46 5.17
N PRO A 281 13.23 25.89 6.26
CA PRO A 281 12.28 26.60 7.12
C PRO A 281 12.83 27.86 7.78
N SER A 282 14.16 27.96 7.97
CA SER A 282 14.77 29.12 8.64
C SER A 282 14.75 30.38 7.76
N SER A 283 14.81 30.20 6.45
CA SER A 283 14.81 31.26 5.45
C SER A 283 13.52 31.31 4.63
N GLY A 284 12.62 30.33 4.80
CA GLY A 284 11.38 30.21 4.04
C GLY A 284 11.60 30.00 2.54
N SER A 285 12.77 29.53 2.13
CA SER A 285 13.21 29.53 0.73
C SER A 285 13.46 28.12 0.18
N PHE A 286 13.29 27.98 -1.14
CA PHE A 286 13.57 26.75 -1.88
C PHE A 286 14.90 26.86 -2.64
N SER A 287 15.66 25.78 -2.67
CA SER A 287 16.93 25.70 -3.39
C SER A 287 17.04 24.39 -4.18
N ARG A 288 17.48 24.46 -5.44
CA ARG A 288 17.65 23.27 -6.28
C ARG A 288 18.85 22.44 -5.79
N VAL A 289 18.71 21.12 -5.85
CA VAL A 289 19.80 20.18 -5.56
C VAL A 289 20.14 19.33 -6.79
N GLY A 290 21.03 18.35 -6.66
CA GLY A 290 21.34 17.40 -7.74
C GLY A 290 20.08 16.64 -8.18
N ASP A 291 20.01 16.29 -9.46
CA ASP A 291 18.88 15.52 -9.99
C ASP A 291 19.06 14.02 -9.76
N MET A 292 17.96 13.29 -9.68
CA MET A 292 17.94 11.83 -9.76
C MET A 292 18.36 11.38 -11.18
N ALA A 293 18.92 10.18 -11.29
CA ALA A 293 19.28 9.57 -12.57
C ALA A 293 18.05 9.24 -13.42
N ALA A 294 16.93 8.90 -12.77
CA ALA A 294 15.66 8.58 -13.43
C ALA A 294 14.54 9.52 -12.97
N ALA A 295 13.66 9.88 -13.89
CA ALA A 295 12.42 10.57 -13.56
C ALA A 295 11.44 9.58 -12.91
N ARG A 296 10.72 10.03 -11.88
CA ARG A 296 9.86 9.16 -11.07
C ARG A 296 8.49 9.79 -10.86
N ASP A 297 7.45 9.07 -11.26
CA ASP A 297 6.05 9.38 -10.98
C ASP A 297 5.67 8.75 -9.63
N ARG A 298 5.04 9.47 -8.70
CA ARG A 298 4.67 8.92 -7.37
C ARG A 298 5.81 8.15 -6.68
N PRO A 299 7.05 8.69 -6.59
CA PRO A 299 8.12 8.00 -5.88
C PRO A 299 7.80 7.86 -4.39
N SER A 300 8.32 6.81 -3.76
CA SER A 300 8.40 6.75 -2.31
C SER A 300 9.78 7.24 -1.85
N ALA A 301 9.79 7.99 -0.75
CA ALA A 301 11.01 8.51 -0.13
C ALA A 301 11.02 8.25 1.37
N THR A 302 12.06 7.55 1.84
CA THR A 302 12.20 7.12 3.23
C THR A 302 13.46 7.71 3.83
N LEU A 303 13.32 8.53 4.87
CA LEU A 303 14.46 8.99 5.66
C LEU A 303 15.07 7.82 6.43
N LEU A 304 16.36 7.56 6.22
CA LEU A 304 17.11 6.50 6.91
C LEU A 304 17.73 7.02 8.20
N ALA A 305 18.11 6.10 9.10
CA ALA A 305 18.84 6.42 10.33
C ALA A 305 20.17 7.15 10.07
N SER A 306 20.79 6.91 8.90
CA SER A 306 22.01 7.60 8.46
C SER A 306 21.81 9.08 8.10
N GLY A 307 20.57 9.56 8.03
CA GLY A 307 20.22 10.91 7.56
C GLY A 307 20.07 11.04 6.05
N LYS A 308 20.40 9.99 5.29
CA LYS A 308 20.14 9.93 3.83
C LYS A 308 18.67 9.59 3.57
N VAL A 309 18.17 9.94 2.40
CA VAL A 309 16.81 9.58 1.96
C VAL A 309 16.89 8.55 0.84
N LEU A 310 16.32 7.36 1.08
CA LEU A 310 16.14 6.36 0.03
C LEU A 310 14.94 6.74 -0.84
N VAL A 311 15.13 6.80 -2.15
CA VAL A 311 14.06 7.03 -3.12
C VAL A 311 13.90 5.79 -4.00
N THR A 312 12.67 5.27 -4.05
CA THR A 312 12.30 4.04 -4.77
C THR A 312 11.00 4.21 -5.55
N GLY A 313 10.76 3.30 -6.50
CA GLY A 313 9.52 3.25 -7.27
C GLY A 313 9.42 4.34 -8.34
N GLY A 314 8.19 4.51 -8.82
CA GLY A 314 7.81 5.46 -9.85
C GLY A 314 8.13 5.03 -11.28
N GLY A 315 7.86 3.75 -11.57
CA GLY A 315 8.01 3.16 -12.91
C GLY A 315 9.44 2.78 -13.27
N VAL A 316 10.34 2.75 -12.28
CA VAL A 316 11.75 2.37 -12.48
C VAL A 316 12.25 1.44 -11.37
N ALA A 317 13.06 0.46 -11.77
CA ALA A 317 13.67 -0.52 -10.87
C ALA A 317 14.83 0.05 -10.04
N ALA A 318 15.55 1.04 -10.55
CA ALA A 318 16.71 1.62 -9.86
C ALA A 318 16.26 2.40 -8.62
N ALA A 319 16.98 2.23 -7.51
CA ALA A 319 16.84 3.03 -6.30
C ALA A 319 17.99 4.01 -6.16
N GLU A 320 17.77 5.13 -5.45
CA GLU A 320 18.78 6.16 -5.24
C GLU A 320 18.76 6.66 -3.80
N LEU A 321 19.92 7.09 -3.29
CA LEU A 321 20.08 7.72 -1.99
C LEU A 321 20.38 9.20 -2.20
N PHE A 322 19.57 10.06 -1.61
CA PHE A 322 19.90 11.47 -1.44
C PHE A 322 20.79 11.67 -0.22
N ASP A 323 21.91 12.34 -0.40
CA ASP A 323 22.79 12.79 0.69
C ASP A 323 22.61 14.29 0.96
N PRO A 324 22.02 14.69 2.10
CA PRO A 324 21.84 16.10 2.43
C PRO A 324 23.15 16.86 2.73
N ALA A 325 24.26 16.16 2.96
CA ALA A 325 25.57 16.78 3.18
C ALA A 325 26.20 17.26 1.86
N THR A 326 25.92 16.57 0.76
CA THR A 326 26.46 16.90 -0.57
C THR A 326 25.39 17.43 -1.54
N ASN A 327 24.11 17.40 -1.13
CA ASN A 327 22.95 17.75 -1.95
C ASN A 327 22.92 16.98 -3.29
N SER A 328 23.22 15.68 -3.26
CA SER A 328 23.34 14.85 -4.46
C SER A 328 22.74 13.46 -4.28
N PHE A 329 22.33 12.85 -5.40
CA PHE A 329 21.87 11.47 -5.46
C PHE A 329 23.01 10.50 -5.82
N THR A 330 22.98 9.32 -5.23
CA THR A 330 23.87 8.20 -5.58
C THR A 330 23.06 6.91 -5.78
N PRO A 331 23.47 6.00 -6.67
CA PRO A 331 22.78 4.70 -6.84
C PRO A 331 22.71 3.89 -5.54
N ALA A 332 21.59 3.21 -5.33
CA ALA A 332 21.28 2.47 -4.10
C ALA A 332 20.80 1.03 -4.36
N GLY A 333 21.23 0.43 -5.47
CA GLY A 333 20.75 -0.88 -5.91
C GLY A 333 19.47 -0.81 -6.73
N SER A 334 18.85 -1.97 -6.97
CA SER A 334 17.63 -2.07 -7.77
C SER A 334 16.63 -3.01 -7.10
N THR A 335 15.36 -2.65 -7.18
CA THR A 335 14.18 -3.43 -6.78
C THR A 335 13.51 -4.00 -8.04
N ALA A 336 12.53 -4.90 -7.89
CA ALA A 336 11.60 -5.19 -8.98
C ALA A 336 10.94 -3.89 -9.49
N SER A 337 10.70 -3.76 -10.80
CA SER A 337 10.04 -2.54 -11.33
C SER A 337 8.62 -2.44 -10.77
N ARG A 338 8.36 -1.36 -10.04
CA ARG A 338 7.07 -1.09 -9.39
C ARG A 338 6.54 0.25 -9.85
N TRP A 339 5.29 0.27 -10.30
CA TRP A 339 4.65 1.51 -10.72
C TRP A 339 4.20 2.33 -9.51
N VAL A 340 3.53 1.67 -8.57
CA VAL A 340 3.06 2.26 -7.31
C VAL A 340 3.51 1.36 -6.16
N GLY A 341 4.26 1.93 -5.23
CA GLY A 341 4.73 1.22 -4.05
C GLY A 341 4.92 2.16 -2.88
N ASP A 342 4.65 1.64 -1.68
CA ASP A 342 4.94 2.33 -0.44
C ASP A 342 6.24 1.77 0.15
N ALA A 343 6.97 2.60 0.89
CA ALA A 343 8.25 2.25 1.48
C ALA A 343 8.27 2.61 2.96
N THR A 344 8.18 1.60 3.82
CA THR A 344 8.09 1.76 5.27
C THR A 344 9.46 1.54 5.91
N LEU A 345 9.97 2.51 6.68
CA LEU A 345 11.13 2.28 7.55
C LEU A 345 10.72 1.31 8.68
N LEU A 346 11.51 0.25 8.86
CA LEU A 346 11.32 -0.73 9.91
C LEU A 346 12.16 -0.38 11.15
N ALA A 347 11.80 -0.98 12.29
CA ALA A 347 12.42 -0.70 13.58
C ALA A 347 13.89 -1.16 13.64
N ASP A 348 14.27 -2.11 12.78
CA ASP A 348 15.64 -2.60 12.62
C ASP A 348 16.46 -1.76 11.61
N GLY A 349 15.88 -0.69 11.07
CA GLY A 349 16.53 0.23 10.12
C GLY A 349 16.46 -0.20 8.65
N ARG A 350 15.93 -1.39 8.34
CA ARG A 350 15.64 -1.80 6.95
C ARG A 350 14.41 -1.06 6.42
N VAL A 351 14.22 -1.03 5.11
CA VAL A 351 13.02 -0.46 4.49
C VAL A 351 12.24 -1.56 3.79
N LEU A 352 10.97 -1.74 4.17
CA LEU A 352 10.04 -2.60 3.44
C LEU A 352 9.53 -1.84 2.22
N VAL A 353 9.77 -2.40 1.04
CA VAL A 353 9.20 -1.92 -0.22
C VAL A 353 8.13 -2.91 -0.66
N SER A 354 6.88 -2.47 -0.60
CA SER A 354 5.70 -3.20 -1.07
C SER A 354 5.06 -2.42 -2.22
N GLY A 355 4.33 -3.10 -3.11
CA GLY A 355 3.71 -2.43 -4.25
C GLY A 355 3.40 -3.40 -5.39
N GLU A 356 2.87 -2.85 -6.47
CA GLU A 356 2.46 -3.60 -7.65
C GLU A 356 3.53 -3.55 -8.75
N ALA A 357 3.56 -4.60 -9.58
CA ALA A 357 4.41 -4.65 -10.75
C ALA A 357 3.90 -3.70 -11.84
N ASP A 358 4.84 -3.10 -12.58
CA ASP A 358 4.55 -2.13 -13.64
C ASP A 358 3.82 -2.73 -14.86
N SER A 359 4.07 -4.01 -15.17
CA SER A 359 3.57 -4.65 -16.40
C SER A 359 2.44 -5.66 -16.20
N ASP A 360 2.21 -6.12 -14.97
CA ASP A 360 1.17 -7.09 -14.64
C ASP A 360 0.48 -6.72 -13.32
N LEU A 361 -0.65 -6.04 -13.46
CA LEU A 361 -1.50 -5.60 -12.36
C LEU A 361 -2.34 -6.75 -11.76
N SER A 362 -2.23 -7.97 -12.29
CA SER A 362 -3.05 -9.12 -11.87
C SER A 362 -2.33 -10.14 -11.00
N SER A 363 -0.99 -10.03 -10.87
CA SER A 363 -0.17 -10.99 -10.15
C SER A 363 0.55 -10.36 -8.95
N PRO A 364 0.44 -10.96 -7.74
CA PRO A 364 1.24 -10.51 -6.60
C PRO A 364 2.74 -10.63 -6.87
N ILE A 365 3.49 -9.59 -6.57
CA ILE A 365 4.95 -9.63 -6.54
C ILE A 365 5.46 -9.66 -5.10
N ALA A 366 6.59 -10.35 -4.89
CA ALA A 366 7.26 -10.37 -3.60
C ALA A 366 7.59 -8.94 -3.16
N SER A 367 7.34 -8.61 -1.89
CA SER A 367 7.90 -7.39 -1.32
C SER A 367 9.41 -7.55 -1.15
N GLU A 368 10.13 -6.45 -1.02
CA GLU A 368 11.58 -6.47 -0.88
C GLU A 368 12.00 -5.67 0.36
N LEU A 369 13.07 -6.11 1.00
CA LEU A 369 13.70 -5.38 2.09
C LEU A 369 14.97 -4.74 1.56
N TYR A 370 15.05 -3.41 1.70
CA TYR A 370 16.29 -2.68 1.50
C TYR A 370 17.10 -2.67 2.79
N ASP A 371 18.33 -3.17 2.72
CA ASP A 371 19.31 -3.06 3.78
C ASP A 371 20.25 -1.87 3.52
N PRO A 372 20.16 -0.77 4.29
CA PRO A 372 20.97 0.41 4.08
C PRO A 372 22.46 0.20 4.39
N THR A 373 22.83 -0.87 5.09
CA THR A 373 24.24 -1.18 5.40
C THR A 373 24.95 -1.80 4.20
N THR A 374 24.22 -2.59 3.41
CA THR A 374 24.76 -3.29 2.23
C THR A 374 24.34 -2.65 0.91
N GLY A 375 23.32 -1.79 0.92
CA GLY A 375 22.75 -1.17 -0.28
C GLY A 375 22.03 -2.17 -1.19
N LYS A 376 21.47 -3.25 -0.60
CA LYS A 376 20.86 -4.36 -1.36
C LYS A 376 19.39 -4.51 -1.04
N PHE A 377 18.63 -4.92 -2.06
CA PHE A 377 17.27 -5.40 -1.95
C PHE A 377 17.27 -6.92 -1.84
N THR A 378 16.52 -7.46 -0.88
CA THR A 378 16.30 -8.91 -0.73
C THR A 378 14.81 -9.21 -0.73
N PRO A 379 14.34 -10.18 -1.52
CA PRO A 379 12.94 -10.60 -1.48
C PRO A 379 12.51 -11.04 -0.08
N THR A 380 11.29 -10.67 0.31
CA THR A 380 10.59 -11.14 1.51
C THR A 380 9.22 -11.69 1.09
N GLY A 381 8.32 -11.95 2.04
CA GLY A 381 6.94 -12.36 1.77
C GLY A 381 6.20 -11.51 0.74
N THR A 382 5.15 -12.11 0.20
CA THR A 382 4.26 -11.53 -0.81
C THR A 382 2.92 -11.21 -0.17
N MET A 383 2.34 -10.05 -0.49
CA MET A 383 0.96 -9.76 -0.11
C MET A 383 0.02 -10.77 -0.78
N ALA A 384 -0.97 -11.26 -0.04
CA ALA A 384 -1.94 -12.22 -0.55
C ALA A 384 -2.87 -11.57 -1.58
N THR A 385 -3.15 -10.27 -1.45
CA THR A 385 -3.99 -9.52 -2.37
C THR A 385 -3.18 -8.42 -3.06
N VAL A 386 -3.27 -8.36 -4.39
CA VAL A 386 -2.74 -7.25 -5.19
C VAL A 386 -3.55 -5.98 -4.87
N ARG A 387 -2.85 -4.89 -4.55
CA ARG A 387 -3.47 -3.62 -4.14
C ARG A 387 -2.58 -2.43 -4.48
N PHE A 388 -3.20 -1.36 -5.00
CA PHE A 388 -2.59 -0.03 -5.14
C PHE A 388 -3.39 1.02 -4.37
N GLY A 389 -2.78 2.19 -4.13
CA GLY A 389 -3.43 3.27 -3.38
C GLY A 389 -3.81 2.89 -1.94
N TYR A 390 -3.13 1.89 -1.38
CA TYR A 390 -3.20 1.52 0.02
C TYR A 390 -2.28 2.43 0.85
N THR A 391 -2.38 2.33 2.17
CA THR A 391 -1.44 2.96 3.10
C THR A 391 -0.63 1.89 3.83
N SER A 392 0.66 2.15 4.05
CA SER A 392 1.50 1.33 4.94
C SER A 392 1.83 2.11 6.21
N THR A 393 1.71 1.48 7.38
CA THR A 393 2.04 2.13 8.65
C THR A 393 2.67 1.13 9.59
N GLN A 394 3.84 1.47 10.12
CA GLN A 394 4.48 0.66 11.14
C GLN A 394 3.73 0.83 12.47
N LEU A 395 3.38 -0.29 13.10
CA LEU A 395 2.73 -0.36 14.40
C LEU A 395 3.76 -0.34 15.54
N PRO A 396 3.36 0.01 16.78
CA PRO A 396 4.27 0.05 17.94
C PRO A 396 4.97 -1.27 18.25
N ASP A 397 4.38 -2.41 17.87
CA ASP A 397 4.98 -3.74 18.05
C ASP A 397 6.05 -4.08 16.99
N GLY A 398 6.24 -3.19 16.02
CA GLY A 398 7.20 -3.28 14.93
C GLY A 398 6.67 -3.94 13.67
N THR A 399 5.44 -4.47 13.66
CA THR A 399 4.79 -4.98 12.44
C THR A 399 4.34 -3.82 11.54
N VAL A 400 4.01 -4.10 10.28
CA VAL A 400 3.52 -3.08 9.34
C VAL A 400 2.11 -3.43 8.90
N LEU A 401 1.16 -2.54 9.15
CA LEU A 401 -0.20 -2.63 8.66
C LEU A 401 -0.29 -2.06 7.25
N ILE A 402 -0.81 -2.86 6.33
CA ILE A 402 -1.17 -2.48 4.97
C ILE A 402 -2.69 -2.39 4.91
N ALA A 403 -3.23 -1.17 4.76
CA ALA A 403 -4.66 -0.92 4.84
C ALA A 403 -5.26 -0.48 3.49
N GLY A 404 -6.34 -1.15 3.08
CA GLY A 404 -7.14 -0.77 1.92
C GLY A 404 -6.43 -0.88 0.58
N GLY A 405 -6.65 0.11 -0.28
CA GLY A 405 -6.25 0.07 -1.68
C GLY A 405 -7.34 -0.54 -2.55
N ALA A 406 -7.05 -0.68 -3.83
CA ALA A 406 -7.95 -1.29 -4.80
C ALA A 406 -7.24 -2.38 -5.57
N MET A 407 -7.98 -3.44 -5.89
CA MET A 407 -7.52 -4.49 -6.78
C MET A 407 -7.86 -4.11 -8.22
N PRO A 408 -6.90 -4.20 -9.15
CA PRO A 408 -7.16 -4.11 -10.59
C PRO A 408 -8.04 -5.29 -11.05
N VAL A 409 -9.20 -5.02 -11.63
CA VAL A 409 -10.12 -6.02 -12.17
C VAL A 409 -10.22 -5.85 -13.68
N PRO A 410 -9.87 -6.87 -14.49
CA PRO A 410 -10.06 -6.79 -15.94
C PRO A 410 -11.54 -6.52 -16.27
N ALA A 411 -11.83 -5.38 -16.91
CA ALA A 411 -13.18 -5.01 -17.30
C ALA A 411 -13.43 -5.26 -18.79
N SER A 412 -12.44 -4.98 -19.63
CA SER A 412 -12.40 -5.31 -21.06
C SER A 412 -10.93 -5.35 -21.52
N PRO A 413 -10.60 -5.89 -22.72
CA PRO A 413 -9.22 -5.90 -23.19
C PRO A 413 -8.61 -4.50 -23.18
N GLY A 414 -7.57 -4.30 -22.36
CA GLY A 414 -6.90 -3.01 -22.19
C GLY A 414 -7.57 -2.02 -21.24
N THR A 415 -8.63 -2.41 -20.51
CA THR A 415 -9.23 -1.57 -19.46
C THR A 415 -9.36 -2.33 -18.14
N TYR A 416 -9.05 -1.63 -17.05
CA TYR A 416 -9.20 -2.13 -15.69
C TYR A 416 -10.29 -1.32 -14.97
N SER A 417 -11.13 -2.03 -14.23
CA SER A 417 -11.94 -1.47 -13.15
C SER A 417 -11.18 -1.62 -11.85
N GLN A 418 -11.53 -0.82 -10.85
CA GLN A 418 -10.88 -0.80 -9.55
C GLN A 418 -11.88 -1.34 -8.53
N SER A 419 -11.53 -2.43 -7.86
CA SER A 419 -12.34 -2.98 -6.76
C SER A 419 -11.75 -2.53 -5.43
N PRO A 420 -12.41 -1.61 -4.69
CA PRO A 420 -11.93 -1.13 -3.41
C PRO A 420 -11.86 -2.28 -2.38
N LEU A 421 -10.78 -2.31 -1.59
CA LEU A 421 -10.54 -3.34 -0.60
C LEU A 421 -10.78 -2.79 0.80
N SER A 422 -11.57 -3.52 1.60
CA SER A 422 -11.66 -3.34 3.06
C SER A 422 -10.68 -4.25 3.82
N THR A 423 -10.06 -5.22 3.13
CA THR A 423 -9.09 -6.13 3.72
C THR A 423 -7.80 -5.39 4.06
N THR A 424 -7.12 -5.87 5.08
CA THR A 424 -5.79 -5.42 5.46
C THR A 424 -4.84 -6.60 5.55
N GLU A 425 -3.54 -6.31 5.50
CA GLU A 425 -2.49 -7.31 5.68
C GLU A 425 -1.46 -6.78 6.67
N ILE A 426 -0.93 -7.65 7.52
CA ILE A 426 0.11 -7.34 8.49
C ILE A 426 1.39 -8.04 8.05
N TYR A 427 2.42 -7.25 7.79
CA TYR A 427 3.78 -7.74 7.58
C TYR A 427 4.53 -7.85 8.91
N ASN A 428 5.05 -9.05 9.19
CA ASN A 428 5.91 -9.27 10.34
C ASN A 428 7.39 -9.29 9.89
N PRO A 429 8.21 -8.27 10.23
CA PRO A 429 9.60 -8.20 9.80
C PRO A 429 10.52 -9.25 10.43
N LYS A 430 10.10 -9.90 11.54
CA LYS A 430 10.86 -10.96 12.20
C LYS A 430 10.76 -12.29 11.44
N THR A 431 9.59 -12.58 10.86
CA THR A 431 9.35 -13.80 10.07
C THR A 431 9.47 -13.55 8.58
N GLY A 432 9.38 -12.29 8.14
CA GLY A 432 9.38 -11.91 6.73
C GLY A 432 8.09 -12.27 6.01
N THR A 433 6.97 -12.45 6.72
CA THR A 433 5.71 -12.97 6.16
C THR A 433 4.56 -11.99 6.31
N PHE A 434 3.62 -12.02 5.36
CA PHE A 434 2.32 -11.35 5.46
C PHE A 434 1.27 -12.29 6.06
N SER A 435 0.34 -11.71 6.81
CA SER A 435 -0.85 -12.39 7.34
C SER A 435 -2.05 -11.45 7.24
N PRO A 436 -3.29 -11.95 7.09
CA PRO A 436 -4.47 -11.10 7.11
C PRO A 436 -4.61 -10.32 8.42
N GLY A 437 -4.90 -9.01 8.29
CA GLY A 437 -5.16 -8.13 9.42
C GLY A 437 -6.66 -7.89 9.65
N PRO A 438 -7.02 -7.07 10.66
CA PRO A 438 -8.39 -6.66 10.92
C PRO A 438 -8.97 -5.86 9.74
N MET A 439 -10.21 -6.14 9.37
CA MET A 439 -10.85 -5.48 8.23
C MET A 439 -11.32 -4.05 8.57
N MET A 440 -11.19 -3.15 7.60
CA MET A 440 -11.84 -1.84 7.57
C MET A 440 -13.36 -2.01 7.40
N ARG A 441 -14.12 -0.99 7.80
CA ARG A 441 -15.59 -0.92 7.68
C ARG A 441 -16.04 -0.60 6.27
N GLN A 442 -15.23 0.14 5.53
CA GLN A 442 -15.48 0.48 4.14
C GLN A 442 -14.23 0.24 3.32
N GLY A 443 -14.39 -0.45 2.18
CA GLY A 443 -13.31 -0.63 1.23
C GLY A 443 -12.96 0.70 0.58
N ARG A 444 -11.68 1.04 0.52
CA ARG A 444 -11.25 2.36 0.03
C ARG A 444 -9.81 2.36 -0.47
N PHE A 445 -9.50 3.22 -1.43
CA PHE A 445 -8.15 3.51 -1.92
C PHE A 445 -7.91 5.02 -2.01
N GLY A 446 -6.64 5.45 -2.06
CA GLY A 446 -6.26 6.86 -2.08
C GLY A 446 -6.67 7.64 -0.83
N HIS A 447 -6.88 6.91 0.28
CA HIS A 447 -7.17 7.45 1.60
C HIS A 447 -5.86 7.83 2.31
N THR A 448 -5.97 8.60 3.39
CA THR A 448 -4.83 8.93 4.26
C THR A 448 -4.82 8.01 5.48
N ALA A 449 -3.62 7.77 6.03
CA ALA A 449 -3.42 7.10 7.30
C ALA A 449 -2.50 7.92 8.20
N THR A 450 -2.97 8.23 9.41
CA THR A 450 -2.23 9.01 10.40
C THR A 450 -2.02 8.16 11.65
N LEU A 451 -0.77 7.82 11.95
CA LEU A 451 -0.41 7.16 13.21
C LEU A 451 -0.53 8.15 14.37
N LEU A 452 -1.25 7.75 15.41
CA LEU A 452 -1.50 8.55 16.62
C LEU A 452 -0.54 8.17 17.75
N PRO A 453 -0.35 9.03 18.78
CA PRO A 453 0.63 8.81 19.84
C PRO A 453 0.35 7.57 20.71
N ASP A 454 -0.91 7.13 20.76
CA ASP A 454 -1.33 5.91 21.48
C ASP A 454 -1.15 4.63 20.64
N GLY A 455 -0.64 4.74 19.41
CA GLY A 455 -0.43 3.63 18.48
C GLY A 455 -1.63 3.31 17.59
N SER A 456 -2.76 4.00 17.76
CA SER A 456 -3.92 3.85 16.88
C SER A 456 -3.69 4.53 15.52
N ILE A 457 -4.40 4.08 14.47
CA ILE A 457 -4.26 4.64 13.12
C ILE A 457 -5.59 5.22 12.67
N PHE A 458 -5.59 6.52 12.39
CA PHE A 458 -6.73 7.24 11.83
C PHE A 458 -6.70 7.19 10.31
N ILE A 459 -7.78 6.71 9.70
CA ILE A 459 -8.00 6.63 8.26
C ILE A 459 -9.05 7.64 7.85
N ALA A 460 -8.77 8.43 6.80
CA ALA A 460 -9.72 9.43 6.31
C ALA A 460 -9.85 9.46 4.78
N GLY A 461 -11.10 9.63 4.34
CA GLY A 461 -11.48 9.84 2.94
C GLY A 461 -11.05 8.72 2.00
N GLY A 462 -10.61 9.09 0.79
CA GLY A 462 -10.30 8.14 -0.28
C GLY A 462 -11.52 7.87 -1.16
N ARG A 463 -11.52 6.73 -1.86
CA ARG A 463 -12.55 6.39 -2.84
C ARG A 463 -12.98 4.94 -2.80
N ASP A 464 -14.25 4.70 -3.16
CA ASP A 464 -14.84 3.38 -3.38
C ASP A 464 -15.59 3.23 -4.72
N GLY A 465 -15.32 4.13 -5.66
CA GLY A 465 -16.16 4.42 -6.82
C GLY A 465 -16.81 5.81 -6.71
N SER A 466 -16.94 6.31 -5.49
CA SER A 466 -17.18 7.72 -5.16
C SER A 466 -16.13 8.21 -4.16
N VAL A 467 -15.95 9.54 -4.03
CA VAL A 467 -15.13 10.09 -2.95
C VAL A 467 -15.83 9.89 -1.60
N LEU A 468 -15.04 9.63 -0.56
CA LEU A 468 -15.53 9.31 0.77
C LEU A 468 -15.30 10.45 1.76
N ALA A 469 -16.30 10.68 2.62
CA ALA A 469 -16.17 11.51 3.82
C ALA A 469 -15.95 10.66 5.08
N SER A 470 -16.14 9.35 4.99
CA SER A 470 -16.08 8.47 6.15
C SER A 470 -14.66 8.39 6.72
N THR A 471 -14.59 8.31 8.05
CA THR A 471 -13.34 8.13 8.78
C THR A 471 -13.39 6.86 9.61
N GLU A 472 -12.23 6.23 9.78
CA GLU A 472 -12.08 5.05 10.58
C GLU A 472 -10.87 5.15 11.52
N LEU A 473 -10.90 4.42 12.63
CA LEU A 473 -9.79 4.37 13.57
C LEU A 473 -9.49 2.93 13.96
N TYR A 474 -8.29 2.49 13.62
CA TYR A 474 -7.73 1.23 14.03
C TYR A 474 -7.20 1.31 15.47
N ARG A 475 -7.68 0.45 16.36
CA ARG A 475 -7.21 0.29 17.74
C ARG A 475 -6.84 -1.15 18.06
#